data_AF-A0AAV6CSR0-F1
#
_entry.id   AF-A0AAV6CSR0-F1
#
_cell.length_a   1.000
_cell.length_b   1.000
_cell.length_c   1.000
_cell.angle_alpha   90.00
_cell.angle_beta   90.00
_cell.angle_gamma   90.00
#
_symmetry.space_group_name_H-M   'P 1'
#
loop_
_entity.id
_entity.type
_entity.pdbx_description
1 polymer ?
#
loop_
_entity_poly.entity_id
_entity_poly.type
_entity_poly.pdbx_seq_one_letter_code
_entity_poly.pdbx_strand_id
1 'polypeptide(L)'
;MYDYVGGKLDWLAAGLPTEGTNATRARAGDVARRDVPTCRLEEPIRAARERATAAGWDACVVVNDQRVVLGLLRAEELRKGDEERVERVMRPGPSTFRPHVSIDDINKFMLTHDLPNCPITTSDGRLVGLIRREDVGAR
;
A
#
# COMPACT_ATOMS: atom_id res chain seq x y z
N MET A 1 33.46 2.08 5.41
CA MET A 1 32.14 1.71 5.96
C MET A 1 31.50 3.01 6.39
N TYR A 2 30.52 3.52 5.64
CA TYR A 2 29.82 4.75 6.04
C TYR A 2 28.63 4.32 6.88
N ASP A 3 28.65 4.63 8.18
CA ASP A 3 27.46 4.53 9.00
C ASP A 3 26.47 5.58 8.52
N TYR A 4 25.41 5.11 7.85
CA TYR A 4 24.30 5.95 7.48
C TYR A 4 23.49 6.24 8.74
N VAL A 5 23.80 7.35 9.40
CA VAL A 5 23.01 7.87 10.52
C VAL A 5 21.74 8.48 9.94
N GLY A 6 20.58 7.93 10.31
CA GLY A 6 19.28 8.26 9.73
C GLY A 6 19.08 9.76 9.53
N GLY A 7 18.95 10.17 8.26
CA GLY A 7 18.78 11.55 7.87
C GLY A 7 17.32 12.00 7.94
N LYS A 8 17.07 13.25 7.54
CA LYS A 8 15.70 13.80 7.41
C LYS A 8 14.79 12.91 6.55
N LEU A 9 15.34 12.24 5.53
CA LEU A 9 14.59 11.31 4.70
C LEU A 9 14.14 10.06 5.45
N ASP A 10 14.93 9.53 6.39
CA ASP A 10 14.54 8.39 7.22
C ASP A 10 13.50 8.79 8.26
N TRP A 11 13.65 9.98 8.86
CA TRP A 11 12.64 10.56 9.76
C TRP A 11 11.28 10.66 9.06
N LEU A 12 11.28 11.16 7.83
CA LEU A 12 10.09 11.28 7.00
C LEU A 12 9.56 9.93 6.51
N ALA A 13 10.43 9.01 6.14
CA ALA A 13 10.05 7.66 5.71
C ALA A 13 9.45 6.83 6.85
N ALA A 14 9.84 7.10 8.10
CA ALA A 14 9.24 6.52 9.29
C ALA A 14 7.87 7.13 9.63
N GLY A 15 7.42 8.17 8.91
CA GLY A 15 6.16 8.85 9.18
C GLY A 15 6.15 9.61 10.51
N LEU A 16 7.32 10.05 10.99
CA LEU A 16 7.42 10.81 12.23
C LEU A 16 6.94 12.26 12.03
N PRO A 17 6.45 12.93 13.10
CA PRO A 17 5.95 14.30 13.02
C PRO A 17 6.98 15.27 12.44
N THR A 18 6.51 16.24 11.64
CA THR A 18 7.36 17.30 11.06
C THR A 18 6.72 18.67 11.24
N GLU A 19 7.55 19.69 11.48
CA GLU A 19 7.15 21.10 11.53
C GLU A 19 7.76 21.91 10.37
N GLY A 20 7.12 23.03 10.01
CA GLY A 20 7.58 23.98 8.97
C GLY A 20 6.63 24.08 7.76
N THR A 21 7.01 24.88 6.76
CA THR A 21 6.16 25.23 5.59
C THR A 21 5.71 24.04 4.75
N ASN A 22 6.44 22.92 4.78
CA ASN A 22 6.07 21.68 4.09
C ASN A 22 5.24 20.71 4.95
N ALA A 23 5.01 21.00 6.24
CA ALA A 23 4.18 20.18 7.12
C ALA A 23 2.67 20.33 6.84
N THR A 24 2.28 21.37 6.09
CA THR A 24 0.89 21.65 5.72
C THR A 24 0.40 20.81 4.54
N ARG A 25 1.31 20.18 3.78
CA ARG A 25 0.96 19.26 2.70
C ARG A 25 0.78 17.86 3.26
N ALA A 26 -0.38 17.27 3.02
CA ALA A 26 -0.61 15.87 3.39
C ALA A 26 0.35 14.96 2.63
N ARG A 27 0.88 13.97 3.34
CA ARG A 27 1.77 12.96 2.79
C ARG A 27 1.06 11.62 2.74
N ALA A 28 1.65 10.69 1.99
CA ALA A 28 1.13 9.34 1.83
C ALA A 28 0.87 8.65 3.19
N GLY A 29 1.79 8.80 4.16
CA GLY A 29 1.66 8.20 5.48
C GLY A 29 0.47 8.73 6.30
N ASP A 30 0.04 9.97 6.05
CA ASP A 30 -1.08 10.61 6.75
C ASP A 30 -2.44 10.13 6.24
N VAL A 31 -2.48 9.75 4.95
CA VAL A 31 -3.72 9.37 4.24
C VAL A 31 -3.87 7.86 4.10
N ALA A 32 -2.77 7.11 4.14
CA ALA A 32 -2.78 5.66 4.00
C ALA A 32 -3.70 4.98 5.02
N ARG A 33 -4.71 4.27 4.52
CA ARG A 33 -5.66 3.51 5.36
C ARG A 33 -4.98 2.22 5.85
N ARG A 34 -4.92 2.05 7.17
CA ARG A 34 -4.19 0.96 7.85
C ARG A 34 -5.01 -0.31 8.07
N ASP A 35 -6.32 -0.21 7.88
CA ASP A 35 -7.31 -1.28 7.99
C ASP A 35 -7.40 -2.14 6.72
N VAL A 36 -6.55 -1.88 5.71
CA VAL A 36 -6.47 -2.71 4.52
C VAL A 36 -6.17 -4.18 4.90
N PRO A 37 -6.96 -5.14 4.40
CA PRO A 37 -6.77 -6.55 4.69
C PRO A 37 -5.52 -7.09 3.99
N THR A 38 -4.91 -8.09 4.60
CA THR A 38 -3.74 -8.79 4.06
C THR A 38 -3.99 -10.28 3.88
N CYS A 39 -3.23 -10.91 2.99
CA CYS A 39 -3.19 -12.36 2.79
C CYS A 39 -1.77 -12.85 2.48
N ARG A 40 -1.57 -14.16 2.51
CA ARG A 40 -0.33 -14.87 2.19
C ARG A 40 -0.39 -15.49 0.79
N LEU A 41 0.77 -15.87 0.27
CA LEU A 41 0.92 -16.44 -1.07
C LEU A 41 0.18 -17.77 -1.23
N GLU A 42 0.16 -18.56 -0.17
CA GLU A 42 -0.33 -19.93 -0.15
C GLU A 42 -1.83 -20.01 0.16
N GLU A 43 -2.45 -18.90 0.59
CA GLU A 43 -3.88 -18.85 0.86
C GLU A 43 -4.68 -19.06 -0.44
N PRO A 44 -5.85 -19.71 -0.38
CA PRO A 44 -6.79 -19.73 -1.49
C PRO A 44 -7.41 -18.33 -1.67
N ILE A 45 -7.67 -17.94 -2.93
CA ILE A 45 -8.23 -16.61 -3.24
C ILE A 45 -9.57 -16.38 -2.56
N ARG A 46 -10.38 -17.43 -2.39
CA ARG A 46 -11.64 -17.35 -1.65
C ARG A 46 -11.47 -16.75 -0.26
N ALA A 47 -10.47 -17.21 0.51
CA ALA A 47 -10.23 -16.70 1.86
C ALA A 47 -9.80 -15.22 1.85
N ALA A 48 -8.94 -14.84 0.91
CA ALA A 48 -8.52 -13.45 0.74
C ALA A 48 -9.69 -12.54 0.34
N ARG A 49 -10.58 -13.01 -0.55
CA ARG A 49 -11.78 -12.30 -0.99
C ARG A 49 -12.78 -12.12 0.14
N GLU A 50 -13.10 -13.19 0.89
CA GLU A 50 -14.02 -13.12 2.03
C GLU A 50 -13.53 -12.12 3.07
N ARG A 51 -12.22 -12.14 3.38
CA ARG A 51 -11.60 -11.16 4.28
C ARG A 51 -11.71 -9.74 3.75
N ALA A 52 -11.47 -9.54 2.46
CA ALA A 52 -11.58 -8.21 1.85
C ALA A 52 -13.01 -7.68 1.89
N THR A 53 -13.98 -8.49 1.48
CA THR A 53 -15.40 -8.11 1.48
C THR A 53 -15.90 -7.84 2.90
N ALA A 54 -15.55 -8.67 3.87
CA ALA A 54 -15.93 -8.47 5.28
C ALA A 54 -15.39 -7.15 5.85
N ALA A 55 -14.24 -6.69 5.37
CA ALA A 55 -13.63 -5.42 5.76
C ALA A 55 -14.11 -4.22 4.92
N GLY A 56 -14.99 -4.41 3.93
CA GLY A 56 -15.41 -3.33 3.01
C GLY A 56 -14.33 -2.92 2.01
N TRP A 57 -13.43 -3.85 1.68
CA TRP A 57 -12.35 -3.66 0.72
C TRP A 57 -12.57 -4.51 -0.54
N ASP A 58 -12.21 -3.93 -1.69
CA ASP A 58 -12.12 -4.59 -2.99
C ASP A 58 -10.65 -4.91 -3.35
N ALA A 59 -9.76 -4.83 -2.37
CA ALA A 59 -8.34 -5.09 -2.49
C ALA A 59 -7.81 -5.84 -1.27
N CYS A 60 -6.79 -6.65 -1.46
CA CYS A 60 -6.08 -7.36 -0.40
C CYS A 60 -4.58 -7.37 -0.69
N VAL A 61 -3.76 -6.91 0.26
CA VAL A 61 -2.31 -6.83 0.07
C VAL A 61 -1.66 -8.16 0.43
N VAL A 62 -0.85 -8.70 -0.48
CA VAL A 62 -0.15 -9.96 -0.25
C VAL A 62 1.17 -9.66 0.48
N VAL A 63 1.37 -10.26 1.65
CA VAL A 63 2.54 -10.00 2.51
C VAL A 63 3.18 -11.28 3.04
N ASN A 64 4.45 -11.20 3.45
CA ASN A 64 5.11 -12.28 4.19
C ASN A 64 4.94 -12.14 5.73
N ASP A 65 5.65 -12.98 6.51
CA ASP A 65 5.59 -12.99 7.98
C ASP A 65 6.06 -11.70 8.64
N GLN A 66 6.86 -10.92 7.93
CA GLN A 66 7.38 -9.64 8.39
C GLN A 66 6.56 -8.45 7.89
N ARG A 67 5.38 -8.70 7.31
CA ARG A 67 4.52 -7.72 6.60
C ARG A 67 5.19 -7.03 5.41
N VAL A 68 6.22 -7.63 4.82
CA VAL A 68 6.80 -7.13 3.56
C VAL A 68 5.84 -7.42 2.42
N VAL A 69 5.56 -6.41 1.60
CA VAL A 69 4.65 -6.53 0.45
C VAL A 69 5.28 -7.37 -0.65
N LEU A 70 4.57 -8.43 -1.05
CA LEU A 70 4.95 -9.33 -2.14
C LEU A 70 4.09 -9.13 -3.39
N GLY A 71 2.84 -8.71 -3.19
CA GLY A 71 1.85 -8.59 -4.26
C GLY A 71 0.60 -7.84 -3.84
N LEU A 72 -0.31 -7.69 -4.79
CA LEU A 72 -1.61 -7.05 -4.58
C LEU A 72 -2.69 -7.78 -5.35
N LEU A 73 -3.81 -8.04 -4.68
CA LEU A 73 -5.06 -8.48 -5.30
C LEU A 73 -5.99 -7.27 -5.38
N ARG A 74 -6.49 -6.93 -6.56
CA ARG A 74 -7.57 -5.94 -6.75
C ARG A 74 -8.87 -6.67 -7.08
N ALA A 75 -9.93 -5.90 -7.29
CA ALA A 75 -11.27 -6.42 -7.58
C ALA A 75 -11.29 -7.43 -8.74
N GLU A 76 -10.42 -7.29 -9.74
CA GLU A 76 -10.29 -8.27 -10.82
C GLU A 76 -9.71 -9.60 -10.33
N GLU A 77 -8.61 -9.57 -9.56
CA GLU A 77 -7.96 -10.77 -9.06
C GLU A 77 -8.79 -11.47 -7.98
N LEU A 78 -9.44 -10.72 -7.08
CA LEU A 78 -10.27 -11.30 -6.03
C LEU A 78 -11.46 -12.08 -6.58
N ARG A 79 -11.97 -11.73 -7.77
CA ARG A 79 -13.08 -12.45 -8.44
C ARG A 79 -12.62 -13.73 -9.16
N LYS A 80 -11.32 -14.00 -9.27
CA LYS A 80 -10.80 -15.15 -10.00
C LYS A 80 -10.73 -16.37 -9.10
N GLY A 81 -11.49 -17.41 -9.46
CA GLY A 81 -11.42 -18.72 -8.80
C GLY A 81 -11.76 -18.70 -7.31
N ASP A 82 -11.73 -19.89 -6.73
CA ASP A 82 -11.97 -20.10 -5.30
C ASP A 82 -10.75 -20.75 -4.63
N GLU A 83 -10.36 -21.92 -5.16
CA GLU A 83 -9.28 -22.76 -4.61
C GLU A 83 -7.88 -22.44 -5.15
N GLU A 84 -7.79 -21.57 -6.17
CA GLU A 84 -6.50 -21.17 -6.72
C GLU A 84 -5.70 -20.38 -5.67
N ARG A 85 -4.38 -20.61 -5.61
CA ARG A 85 -3.51 -19.92 -4.66
C ARG A 85 -3.32 -18.47 -5.07
N VAL A 86 -3.25 -17.59 -4.06
CA VAL A 86 -3.01 -16.15 -4.23
C VAL A 86 -1.78 -15.88 -5.10
N GLU A 87 -0.67 -16.61 -4.91
CA GLU A 87 0.59 -16.42 -5.65
C GLU A 87 0.44 -16.56 -7.17
N ARG A 88 -0.55 -17.33 -7.64
CA ARG A 88 -0.77 -17.59 -9.07
C ARG A 88 -1.64 -16.54 -9.75
N VAL A 89 -2.34 -15.72 -8.96
CA VAL A 89 -3.34 -14.78 -9.48
C VAL A 89 -3.03 -13.33 -9.12
N MET A 90 -2.30 -13.10 -8.03
CA MET A 90 -1.92 -11.76 -7.59
C MET A 90 -1.15 -10.99 -8.67
N ARG A 91 -1.15 -9.67 -8.56
CA ARG A 91 -0.19 -8.82 -9.26
C ARG A 91 1.12 -8.81 -8.44
N PRO A 92 2.21 -9.44 -8.91
CA PRO A 92 3.48 -9.44 -8.19
C PRO A 92 4.13 -8.05 -8.27
N GLY A 93 4.91 -7.70 -7.24
CA GLY A 93 5.76 -6.50 -7.25
C GLY A 93 5.02 -5.19 -7.58
N PRO A 94 3.91 -4.85 -6.90
CA PRO A 94 3.18 -3.62 -7.18
C PRO A 94 4.07 -2.39 -6.95
N SER A 95 3.87 -1.34 -7.74
CA SER A 95 4.47 -0.04 -7.43
C SER A 95 4.02 0.41 -6.05
N THR A 96 4.98 0.74 -5.19
CA THR A 96 4.72 1.24 -3.82
C THR A 96 5.30 2.63 -3.65
N PHE A 97 4.69 3.42 -2.76
CA PHE A 97 5.19 4.73 -2.38
C PHE A 97 5.68 4.73 -0.94
N ARG A 98 6.66 5.60 -0.65
CA ARG A 98 7.11 5.84 0.72
C ARG A 98 6.16 6.78 1.46
N PRO A 99 6.04 6.70 2.80
CA PRO A 99 5.16 7.54 3.58
C PRO A 99 5.36 9.04 3.38
N HIS A 100 6.58 9.46 3.02
CA HIS A 100 6.93 10.86 2.86
C HIS A 100 6.49 11.49 1.53
N VAL A 101 6.09 10.69 0.55
CA VAL A 101 5.71 11.15 -0.80
C VAL A 101 4.45 12.01 -0.69
N SER A 102 4.37 13.08 -1.48
CA SER A 102 3.24 13.99 -1.45
C SER A 102 1.98 13.34 -2.06
N ILE A 103 0.81 13.74 -1.58
CA ILE A 103 -0.46 13.25 -2.14
C ILE A 103 -0.67 13.72 -3.58
N ASP A 104 -0.18 14.91 -3.94
CA ASP A 104 -0.26 15.44 -5.31
C ASP A 104 0.52 14.55 -6.30
N ASP A 105 1.73 14.12 -5.93
CA ASP A 105 2.54 13.22 -6.75
C ASP A 105 1.89 11.85 -6.91
N ILE A 106 1.30 11.32 -5.81
CA ILE A 106 0.55 10.06 -5.84
C ILE A 106 -0.68 10.19 -6.73
N ASN A 107 -1.46 11.27 -6.60
CA ASN A 107 -2.65 11.51 -7.41
C ASN A 107 -2.29 11.56 -8.89
N LYS A 108 -1.27 12.36 -9.25
CA LYS A 108 -0.76 12.43 -10.63
C LYS A 108 -0.35 11.06 -11.16
N PHE A 109 0.38 10.28 -10.37
CA PHE A 109 0.81 8.94 -10.76
C PHE A 109 -0.39 7.98 -10.94
N MET A 110 -1.31 7.96 -9.99
CA MET A 110 -2.49 7.10 -10.04
C MET A 110 -3.41 7.42 -11.22
N LEU A 111 -3.57 8.70 -11.57
CA LEU A 111 -4.30 9.13 -12.77
C LEU A 111 -3.56 8.72 -14.06
N THR A 112 -2.25 8.96 -14.12
CA THR A 112 -1.42 8.63 -15.30
C THR A 112 -1.42 7.13 -15.61
N HIS A 113 -1.42 6.30 -14.58
CA HIS A 113 -1.33 4.83 -14.70
C HIS A 113 -2.66 4.11 -14.48
N ASP A 114 -3.77 4.83 -14.41
CA ASP A 114 -5.11 4.31 -14.09
C ASP A 114 -5.11 3.30 -12.93
N LEU A 115 -4.45 3.65 -11.82
CA LEU A 115 -4.40 2.81 -10.62
C LEU A 115 -5.55 3.15 -9.67
N PRO A 116 -6.40 2.19 -9.27
CA PRO A 116 -7.48 2.43 -8.32
C PRO A 116 -6.95 2.58 -6.88
N ASN A 117 -5.78 2.01 -6.60
CA ASN A 117 -5.12 2.05 -5.30
C ASN A 117 -3.60 1.82 -5.43
N CYS A 118 -2.84 2.25 -4.43
CA CYS A 118 -1.40 2.01 -4.33
C CYS A 118 -0.96 1.71 -2.88
N PRO A 119 -0.11 0.67 -2.66
CA PRO A 119 0.43 0.37 -1.34
C PRO A 119 1.45 1.42 -0.90
N ILE A 120 1.39 1.80 0.37
CA ILE A 120 2.39 2.63 1.03
C ILE A 120 3.27 1.73 1.88
N THR A 121 4.58 1.80 1.68
CA THR A 121 5.54 0.93 2.35
C THR A 121 6.72 1.70 2.92
N THR A 122 7.26 1.23 4.03
CA THR A 122 8.53 1.70 4.59
C THR A 122 9.72 1.39 3.66
N SER A 123 10.92 1.87 4.00
CA SER A 123 12.15 1.66 3.21
C SER A 123 12.52 0.19 3.05
N ASP A 124 12.21 -0.65 4.03
CA ASP A 124 12.38 -2.11 4.05
C ASP A 124 11.18 -2.88 3.46
N GLY A 125 10.23 -2.17 2.84
CA GLY A 125 9.11 -2.79 2.11
C GLY A 125 7.95 -3.27 2.97
N ARG A 126 7.94 -2.96 4.28
CA ARG A 126 6.82 -3.30 5.16
C ARG A 126 5.61 -2.43 4.87
N LEU A 127 4.44 -3.04 4.85
CA LEU A 127 3.17 -2.36 4.59
C LEU A 127 2.85 -1.35 5.71
N VAL A 128 2.66 -0.10 5.32
CA VAL A 128 2.11 0.97 6.17
C VAL A 128 0.59 1.04 6.00
N GLY A 129 0.11 0.96 4.76
CA GLY A 129 -1.32 1.00 4.44
C GLY A 129 -1.58 1.03 2.94
N LEU A 130 -2.83 1.24 2.55
CA LEU A 130 -3.24 1.37 1.15
C LEU A 130 -3.95 2.70 0.95
N ILE A 131 -3.59 3.42 -0.12
CA ILE A 131 -4.30 4.62 -0.56
C ILE A 131 -5.20 4.24 -1.73
N ARG A 132 -6.48 4.64 -1.68
CA ARG A 132 -7.43 4.55 -2.79
C ARG A 132 -7.47 5.86 -3.57
N ARG A 133 -7.91 5.79 -4.82
CA ARG A 133 -8.03 6.99 -5.68
C ARG A 133 -8.93 8.05 -5.07
N GLU A 134 -10.00 7.66 -4.37
CA GLU A 134 -10.88 8.59 -3.66
C GLU A 134 -10.19 9.35 -2.52
N ASP A 135 -9.10 8.81 -1.95
CA ASP A 135 -8.39 9.42 -0.82
C ASP A 135 -7.50 10.60 -1.25
N VAL A 136 -7.14 10.68 -2.53
CA VAL A 136 -6.20 11.68 -3.06
C VAL A 136 -6.85 12.78 -3.87
N GLY A 137 -8.08 12.57 -4.35
CA GLY A 137 -8.85 13.53 -5.15
C GLY A 137 -9.80 14.41 -4.34
N ALA A 138 -10.07 14.09 -3.07
CA ALA A 138 -11.00 14.82 -2.22
C ALA A 138 -10.28 15.91 -1.41
N ARG A 139 -9.99 17.07 -2.02
CA ARG A 139 -9.69 18.33 -1.31
C ARG A 139 -10.22 19.54 -2.06
#